data_AF-A0A1B6FNB7-F1
#
_entry.id   AF-A0A1B6FNB7-F1
#
_cell.length_a   1.000
_cell.length_b   1.000
_cell.length_c   1.000
_cell.angle_alpha   90.00
_cell.angle_beta   90.00
_cell.angle_gamma   90.00
#
_symmetry.space_group_name_H-M   'P 1'
#
loop_
_entity.id
_entity.type
_entity.pdbx_description
1 polymer ?
#
loop_
_entity_poly.entity_id
_entity_poly.type
_entity_poly.pdbx_seq_one_letter_code
_entity_poly.pdbx_strand_id
1 'polypeptide(L)'
;YALYSCQGMSVTTIEGIGSKQKGYDPVQCRLANFYGTQCGYCSTGWVMAMYSLLKSDKTMSMKQIEDSFGSNNCRCTGYRPILDAFKSFAQDSSLELQHKVADIEELPWNPG
;
A
#
# COMPACT_ATOMS: atom_id res chain seq x y z
N TYR A 1 15.35 -14.08 -10.13
CA TYR A 1 15.16 -14.50 -11.53
C TYR A 1 16.24 -13.87 -12.38
N ALA A 2 16.87 -14.63 -13.28
CA ALA A 2 17.83 -14.07 -14.21
C ALA A 2 17.11 -13.20 -15.25
N LEU A 3 17.76 -12.15 -15.78
CA LEU A 3 17.14 -11.27 -16.79
C LEU A 3 16.59 -12.06 -18.01
N TYR A 4 17.27 -13.15 -18.38
CA TYR A 4 16.86 -14.00 -19.50
C TYR A 4 15.49 -14.66 -19.30
N SER A 5 15.11 -15.00 -18.06
CA SER A 5 13.78 -15.57 -17.80
C SER A 5 12.66 -14.55 -17.99
N CYS A 6 12.97 -13.26 -18.11
CA CYS A 6 12.00 -12.18 -18.34
C CYS A 6 11.80 -11.83 -19.82
N GLN A 7 12.40 -12.59 -20.75
CA GLN A 7 12.26 -12.32 -22.17
C GLN A 7 10.79 -12.38 -22.61
N GLY A 8 10.31 -11.30 -23.24
CA GLY A 8 8.93 -11.16 -23.69
C GLY A 8 7.92 -10.76 -22.61
N MET A 9 8.35 -10.59 -21.35
CA MET A 9 7.50 -10.11 -20.26
C MET A 9 7.59 -8.59 -20.07
N SER A 10 6.51 -7.99 -19.57
CA SER A 10 6.49 -6.59 -19.14
C SER A 10 6.74 -6.51 -17.64
N VAL A 11 7.82 -5.83 -17.24
CA VAL A 11 8.17 -5.60 -15.82
C VAL A 11 7.70 -4.23 -15.39
N THR A 12 6.93 -4.16 -14.31
CA THR A 12 6.48 -2.91 -13.70
C THR A 12 7.10 -2.77 -12.31
N THR A 13 7.68 -1.60 -12.02
CA THR A 13 8.25 -1.24 -10.72
C THR A 13 7.41 -0.16 -10.02
N ILE A 14 7.81 0.23 -8.81
CA ILE A 14 7.12 1.23 -8.00
C ILE A 14 6.98 2.59 -8.71
N GLU A 15 7.99 2.98 -9.48
CA GLU A 15 8.00 4.23 -10.27
C GLU A 15 7.10 4.13 -11.51
N GLY A 16 6.82 2.90 -11.96
CA GLY A 16 5.96 2.63 -13.10
C GLY A 16 4.47 2.84 -12.80
N ILE A 17 4.05 2.67 -11.55
CA ILE A 17 2.64 2.83 -11.14
C ILE A 17 2.29 4.26 -10.71
N GLY A 18 3.27 5.04 -10.25
CA GLY A 18 3.02 6.41 -9.81
C GLY A 18 4.28 7.12 -9.32
N SER A 19 4.26 8.45 -9.39
CA SER A 19 5.37 9.31 -8.96
C SER A 19 4.90 10.73 -8.69
N LYS A 20 5.77 11.55 -8.07
CA LYS A 20 5.48 12.98 -7.83
C LYS A 20 5.10 13.75 -9.11
N GLN A 21 5.64 13.35 -10.27
CA GLN A 21 5.37 14.04 -11.54
C GLN A 21 4.07 13.57 -12.21
N LYS A 22 3.69 12.30 -12.02
CA LYS A 22 2.53 11.69 -12.69
C LYS A 22 1.28 11.57 -11.82
N GLY A 23 1.43 11.82 -10.51
CA GLY A 23 0.47 11.41 -9.50
C GLY A 23 0.82 10.03 -8.96
N TYR A 24 0.44 9.81 -7.71
CA TYR A 24 0.67 8.55 -7.00
C TYR A 24 -0.53 7.61 -7.17
N ASP A 25 -0.25 6.31 -7.28
CA ASP A 25 -1.25 5.26 -7.29
C ASP A 25 -2.01 5.22 -5.94
N PRO A 26 -3.31 4.88 -5.92
CA PRO A 26 -4.08 4.77 -4.68
C PRO A 26 -3.42 3.91 -3.61
N VAL A 27 -2.70 2.85 -3.97
CA VAL A 27 -1.97 2.00 -3.01
C VAL A 27 -0.81 2.75 -2.36
N GLN A 28 -0.09 3.58 -3.13
CA GLN A 28 0.99 4.44 -2.61
C GLN A 28 0.42 5.45 -1.61
N CYS A 29 -0.64 6.17 -2.00
CA CYS A 29 -1.31 7.15 -1.16
C CYS A 29 -1.86 6.50 0.12
N ARG A 30 -2.52 5.35 0.00
CA ARG A 30 -3.15 4.68 1.14
C ARG A 30 -2.12 4.25 2.18
N LEU A 31 -1.00 3.68 1.76
CA LEU A 31 0.07 3.29 2.67
C LEU A 31 0.65 4.51 3.43
N ALA A 32 0.82 5.63 2.73
CA ALA A 32 1.32 6.87 3.33
C ALA A 32 0.33 7.45 4.35
N ASN A 33 -0.93 7.64 3.97
CA ASN A 33 -1.98 8.24 4.80
C ASN A 33 -2.32 7.40 6.04
N PHE A 34 -1.97 6.11 6.05
CA PHE A 34 -2.21 5.22 7.19
C PHE A 34 -1.03 5.14 8.14
N TYR A 35 0.04 5.92 7.93
CA TYR A 35 1.30 5.82 8.67
C TYR A 35 1.95 4.44 8.52
N GLY A 36 1.72 3.79 7.37
CA GLY A 36 2.29 2.49 7.02
C GLY A 36 3.76 2.55 6.63
N THR A 37 4.42 3.71 6.77
CA THR A 37 5.83 3.91 6.46
C THR A 37 6.54 4.65 7.58
N GLN A 38 7.75 4.19 7.94
CA GLN A 38 8.68 4.91 8.81
C GLN A 38 10.01 5.11 8.08
N CYS A 39 10.91 4.11 8.08
CA CYS A 39 12.20 4.21 7.38
C CYS A 39 12.09 4.18 5.85
N GLY A 40 10.94 3.80 5.29
CA GLY A 40 10.68 3.78 3.84
C GLY A 40 11.24 2.57 3.08
N TYR A 41 12.22 1.85 3.62
CA TYR A 41 12.94 0.83 2.86
C TYR A 41 12.05 -0.30 2.33
N CYS A 42 11.15 -0.83 3.16
CA CYS A 42 10.25 -1.92 2.76
C CYS A 42 9.03 -1.44 1.97
N SER A 43 8.74 -0.13 1.95
CA SER A 43 7.46 0.38 1.45
C SER A 43 7.22 0.06 -0.03
N THR A 44 8.28 0.02 -0.84
CA THR A 44 8.20 -0.34 -2.26
C THR A 44 7.70 -1.78 -2.46
N GLY A 45 8.22 -2.74 -1.67
CA GLY A 45 7.79 -4.13 -1.71
C GLY A 45 6.33 -4.31 -1.28
N TRP A 46 5.92 -3.62 -0.21
CA TRP A 46 4.54 -3.62 0.27
C TRP A 46 3.55 -3.08 -0.76
N VAL A 47 3.87 -1.93 -1.37
CA VAL A 47 3.01 -1.33 -2.40
C VAL A 47 2.90 -2.25 -3.61
N MET A 48 4.03 -2.79 -4.12
CA MET A 48 3.98 -3.66 -5.30
C MET A 48 3.24 -4.98 -5.04
N ALA A 49 3.35 -5.54 -3.83
CA ALA A 49 2.58 -6.71 -3.43
C ALA A 49 1.07 -6.41 -3.45
N MET A 50 0.64 -5.33 -2.80
CA MET A 50 -0.78 -4.95 -2.79
C MET A 50 -1.30 -4.57 -4.18
N TYR A 51 -0.51 -3.83 -4.97
CA TYR A 51 -0.85 -3.49 -6.35
C TYR A 51 -1.09 -4.73 -7.20
N SER A 52 -0.20 -5.74 -7.09
CA SER A 52 -0.34 -7.01 -7.79
C SER A 52 -1.61 -7.77 -7.38
N LEU A 53 -1.95 -7.76 -6.08
CA LEU A 53 -3.18 -8.36 -5.57
C LEU A 53 -4.42 -7.69 -6.17
N LEU A 54 -4.52 -6.36 -6.09
CA LEU A 54 -5.67 -5.61 -6.65
C LEU A 54 -5.82 -5.76 -8.16
N LYS A 55 -4.71 -5.96 -8.88
CA LYS A 55 -4.76 -6.21 -10.32
C LYS A 55 -5.28 -7.61 -10.65
N SER A 56 -5.07 -8.57 -9.74
CA SER A 56 -5.46 -9.97 -9.92
C SER A 56 -6.90 -10.22 -9.47
N ASP A 57 -7.31 -9.66 -8.33
CA ASP A 57 -8.66 -9.79 -7.77
C ASP A 57 -9.06 -8.51 -7.01
N LYS A 58 -10.17 -7.89 -7.43
CA LYS A 58 -10.72 -6.68 -6.81
C LYS A 58 -11.74 -6.97 -5.69
N THR A 59 -12.03 -8.23 -5.43
CA THR A 59 -13.08 -8.69 -4.51
C THR A 59 -12.52 -9.42 -3.27
N MET A 60 -11.24 -9.22 -2.97
CA MET A 60 -10.59 -9.87 -1.84
C MET A 60 -11.16 -9.41 -0.49
N SER A 61 -11.24 -10.34 0.46
CA SER A 61 -11.53 -10.08 1.87
C SER A 61 -10.30 -9.59 2.63
N MET A 62 -10.52 -8.94 3.78
CA MET A 62 -9.46 -8.47 4.68
C MET A 62 -8.51 -9.61 5.09
N LYS A 63 -9.06 -10.81 5.32
CA LYS A 63 -8.28 -12.00 5.69
C LYS A 63 -7.38 -12.46 4.53
N GLN A 64 -7.92 -12.52 3.31
CA GLN A 64 -7.12 -12.92 2.14
C GLN A 64 -5.98 -11.93 1.86
N ILE A 65 -6.22 -10.63 2.05
CA ILE A 65 -5.19 -9.60 1.93
C ILE A 65 -4.08 -9.82 2.97
N GLU A 66 -4.43 -10.03 4.24
CA GLU A 66 -3.45 -10.30 5.30
C GLU A 66 -2.62 -11.57 5.04
N ASP A 67 -3.29 -12.66 4.66
CA ASP A 67 -2.64 -13.94 4.36
C ASP A 67 -1.65 -13.83 3.18
N SER A 68 -1.87 -12.88 2.27
CA SER A 68 -1.03 -12.67 1.08
C SER A 68 0.32 -12.01 1.37
N PHE A 69 0.55 -11.50 2.58
CA PHE A 69 1.73 -10.70 2.91
C PHE A 69 2.81 -11.41 3.73
N GLY A 70 2.73 -12.73 3.87
CA GLY A 70 3.70 -13.51 4.66
C GLY A 70 5.17 -13.38 4.21
N SER A 71 5.44 -12.92 2.98
CA SER A 71 6.80 -12.71 2.46
C SER A 71 7.35 -11.29 2.66
N ASN A 72 6.52 -10.32 3.04
CA ASN A 72 6.94 -8.94 3.21
C ASN A 72 7.29 -8.66 4.68
N ASN A 73 8.53 -8.24 4.92
CA ASN A 73 9.01 -7.94 6.26
C ASN A 73 9.12 -6.44 6.50
N CYS A 74 8.73 -6.00 7.69
CA CYS A 74 8.94 -4.63 8.16
C CYS A 74 9.49 -4.65 9.59
N ARG A 75 10.55 -3.87 9.84
CA ARG A 75 11.15 -3.78 11.18
C ARG A 75 10.68 -2.58 11.99
N CYS A 76 10.06 -1.60 11.35
CA CYS A 76 9.80 -0.29 11.95
C CYS A 76 8.33 -0.13 12.37
N THR A 77 7.37 -0.48 11.51
CA THR A 77 5.95 -0.12 11.69
C THR A 77 5.18 -1.03 12.64
N GLY A 78 5.70 -2.21 12.95
CA GLY A 78 4.94 -3.24 13.68
C GLY A 78 3.76 -3.81 12.88
N TYR A 79 3.75 -3.66 11.55
CA TYR A 79 2.76 -4.18 10.58
C TYR A 79 1.34 -3.61 10.66
N ARG A 80 0.83 -3.28 11.85
CA ARG A 80 -0.55 -2.84 12.04
C ARG A 80 -1.00 -1.72 11.08
N PRO A 81 -0.29 -0.58 10.96
CA PRO A 81 -0.72 0.48 10.05
C PRO A 81 -0.65 0.08 8.57
N ILE A 82 0.24 -0.86 8.20
CA ILE A 82 0.31 -1.40 6.84
C ILE A 82 -0.92 -2.25 6.54
N LEU A 83 -1.28 -3.15 7.47
CA LEU A 83 -2.45 -4.01 7.32
C LEU A 83 -3.75 -3.20 7.32
N ASP A 84 -3.88 -2.20 8.19
CA ASP A 84 -5.04 -1.30 8.21
C ASP A 84 -5.17 -0.55 6.86
N ALA A 85 -4.04 -0.07 6.30
CA ALA A 85 -4.02 0.58 4.99
C ALA A 85 -4.55 -0.35 3.89
N PHE A 86 -4.04 -1.57 3.81
CA PHE A 86 -4.36 -2.48 2.72
C PHE A 86 -5.71 -3.17 2.87
N LYS A 87 -6.11 -3.50 4.10
CA LYS A 87 -7.44 -4.00 4.40
C LYS A 87 -8.53 -2.99 4.07
N SER A 88 -8.25 -1.69 4.03
CA SER A 88 -9.21 -0.68 3.55
C SER A 88 -9.63 -0.85 2.08
N PHE A 89 -8.90 -1.63 1.28
CA PHE A 89 -9.28 -2.00 -0.08
C PHE A 89 -10.13 -3.28 -0.16
N ALA A 90 -10.32 -3.99 0.96
CA ALA A 90 -11.08 -5.22 1.00
C ALA A 90 -12.58 -4.95 0.79
N GLN A 91 -13.29 -5.92 0.22
CA GLN A 91 -14.73 -5.84 0.01
C GLN A 91 -15.51 -5.79 1.34
N ASP A 92 -15.02 -6.50 2.36
CA ASP A 92 -15.60 -6.59 3.70
C ASP A 92 -15.03 -5.56 4.69
N SER A 93 -14.32 -4.54 4.19
CA SER A 93 -13.75 -3.48 5.04
C SER A 93 -14.83 -2.57 5.65
N SER A 94 -14.61 -2.13 6.89
CA SER A 94 -15.54 -1.22 7.56
C SER A 94 -15.40 0.21 7.04
N LEU A 95 -16.49 0.98 7.09
CA LEU A 95 -16.48 2.41 6.74
C LEU A 95 -15.51 3.21 7.61
N GLU A 96 -15.37 2.85 8.89
CA GLU A 96 -14.40 3.47 9.80
C GLU A 96 -12.96 3.27 9.33
N LEU A 97 -12.64 2.07 8.82
CA LEU A 97 -11.32 1.78 8.29
C LEU A 97 -11.08 2.49 6.95
N GLN A 98 -12.11 2.62 6.10
CA GLN A 98 -12.01 3.34 4.83
C GLN A 98 -11.83 4.85 5.02
N HIS A 99 -12.50 5.41 6.04
CA HIS A 99 -12.51 6.83 6.39
C HIS A 99 -11.73 7.08 7.67
N LYS A 100 -10.46 6.69 7.70
CA LYS A 100 -9.57 7.00 8.82
C LYS A 100 -9.60 8.51 9.08
N VAL A 101 -9.82 8.87 10.34
CA VAL A 101 -9.83 10.27 10.80
C VAL A 101 -8.48 10.91 10.45
N ALA A 102 -8.53 12.12 9.88
CA ALA A 102 -7.34 12.89 9.56
C ALA A 102 -6.52 13.12 10.82
N ASP A 103 -5.20 12.94 10.71
CA ASP A 103 -4.31 13.20 11.84
C ASP A 103 -4.19 14.71 12.06
N ILE A 104 -3.86 15.11 13.28
CA ILE A 104 -3.66 16.53 13.63
C ILE A 104 -2.56 17.16 12.77
N GLU A 105 -1.59 16.36 12.33
CA GLU A 105 -0.51 16.78 11.42
C GLU A 105 -0.99 17.06 9.99
N GLU A 106 -2.14 16.52 9.59
CA GLU A 106 -2.74 16.72 8.26
C GLU A 106 -3.71 17.91 8.23
N LEU A 107 -4.05 18.47 9.40
CA LEU A 107 -4.93 19.62 9.49
C LEU A 107 -4.21 20.89 9.03
N PRO A 108 -4.85 21.74 8.22
CA PRO A 108 -4.28 23.04 7.89
C PRO A 108 -4.10 23.84 9.17
N TRP A 109 -2.86 24.23 9.47
CA TRP A 109 -2.55 25.08 10.61
C TRP A 109 -3.29 26.41 10.47
N ASN A 110 -4.23 26.68 11.39
CA ASN A 110 -4.99 27.91 11.43
C ASN A 110 -4.48 28.79 12.60
N PRO A 111 -3.61 29.78 12.33
CA PRO A 111 -3.34 30.81 13.32
C PRO A 111 -4.57 31.70 13.38
N GLY A 112 -5.30 31.65 14.47
CA GLY A 112 -6.34 32.65 14.73
C GLY A 112 -5.79 34.07 14.63
#